data_AF-A0A957II84-F1
#
_entry.id   AF-A0A957II84-F1
#
_cell.length_a   1.000
_cell.length_b   1.000
_cell.length_c   1.000
_cell.angle_alpha   90.00
_cell.angle_beta   90.00
_cell.angle_gamma   90.00
#
_symmetry.space_group_name_H-M   'P 1'
#
loop_
_entity.id
_entity.type
_entity.pdbx_description
1 polymer ?
#
loop_
_entity_poly.entity_id
_entity_poly.type
_entity_poly.pdbx_seq_one_letter_code
_entity_poly.pdbx_strand_id
1 'polypeptide(L)'
;EAALLEALEDGRIAGAALDVFQAAPQPNRALIEHPRVIATPRIAASTDDAHLAASIMLAEQIIEFFQEVEVSTVLPLRVVPMEKVVPHEHFDQKRVDRLAGRLEDDGLLGNPPVVIESEDGRYIVLDGATRTTAMKQLGYKHGIVQVISTEDGLGLHTWYHVICKIGVNNLLALLRTLPNITMQETDIEKAPDEMFEYGGLCYIQLIDNRVFLIYPAQGVNRLEALNQFTEAYIDAAGHVDRTLNSNILSLKNEYEALTAVVIFPEYTVNQVMQATLSSGRLFPAGITRFIIPGRILRLNADLSVLKSDKTLREKNRWLHEMLVEKQGKGGIRFYGEPVYLLDE
;
A
#
# COMPACT_ATOMS: atom_id res chain seq x y z
N GLU A 1 -37.30 43.25 8.90
CA GLU A 1 -37.55 44.64 8.47
C GLU A 1 -38.77 45.26 9.15
N ALA A 2 -39.98 44.69 9.04
CA ALA A 2 -41.18 45.25 9.70
C ALA A 2 -41.02 45.45 11.22
N ALA A 3 -40.52 44.44 11.92
CA ALA A 3 -40.26 44.54 13.37
C ALA A 3 -39.20 45.59 13.73
N LEU A 4 -38.24 45.85 12.84
CA LEU A 4 -37.23 46.89 13.04
C LEU A 4 -37.85 48.29 12.89
N LEU A 5 -38.71 48.47 11.87
CA LEU A 5 -39.44 49.71 11.65
C LEU A 5 -40.35 50.02 12.84
N GLU A 6 -41.12 49.03 13.33
CA GLU A 6 -41.96 49.19 14.53
C GLU A 6 -41.12 49.57 15.76
N ALA A 7 -40.00 48.89 15.99
CA ALA A 7 -39.13 49.21 17.13
C ALA A 7 -38.50 50.61 17.05
N LEU A 8 -38.24 51.10 15.82
CA LEU A 8 -37.82 52.48 15.60
C LEU A 8 -38.98 53.42 15.91
N GLU A 9 -40.14 53.27 15.27
CA GLU A 9 -41.32 54.13 15.41
C GLU A 9 -41.76 54.26 16.87
N ASP A 10 -41.85 53.16 17.60
CA ASP A 10 -42.23 53.12 19.02
C ASP A 10 -41.12 53.61 19.98
N GLY A 11 -39.94 53.97 19.45
CA GLY A 11 -38.84 54.51 20.25
C GLY A 11 -38.11 53.48 21.12
N ARG A 12 -38.37 52.18 20.92
CA ARG A 12 -37.67 51.09 21.63
C ARG A 12 -36.17 51.09 21.33
N ILE A 13 -35.79 51.58 20.14
CA ILE A 13 -34.39 51.79 19.73
C ILE A 13 -34.17 53.22 19.21
N ALA A 14 -32.99 53.76 19.50
CA ALA A 14 -32.62 55.12 19.12
C ALA A 14 -32.27 55.28 17.63
N GLY A 15 -31.90 54.19 16.96
CA GLY A 15 -31.60 54.17 15.53
C GLY A 15 -31.06 52.82 15.05
N ALA A 16 -30.86 52.69 13.75
CA ALA A 16 -30.30 51.49 13.12
C ALA A 16 -29.37 51.84 11.95
N ALA A 17 -28.30 51.08 11.76
CA ALA A 17 -27.46 51.13 10.57
C ALA A 17 -27.65 49.84 9.77
N LEU A 18 -28.00 49.94 8.49
CA LEU A 18 -28.34 48.81 7.64
C LEU A 18 -27.53 48.85 6.35
N ASP A 19 -26.85 47.75 6.03
CA ASP A 19 -26.14 47.53 4.78
C ASP A 19 -26.74 46.39 3.94
N VAL A 20 -27.72 45.64 4.46
CA VAL A 20 -28.41 44.52 3.81
C VAL A 20 -29.93 44.66 3.96
N PHE A 21 -30.66 44.39 2.88
CA PHE A 21 -32.12 44.39 2.83
C PHE A 21 -32.64 43.07 2.26
N GLN A 22 -33.80 42.62 2.75
CA GLN A 22 -34.41 41.34 2.39
C GLN A 22 -34.79 41.26 0.91
N ALA A 23 -35.18 42.39 0.31
CA ALA A 23 -35.60 42.49 -1.09
C ALA A 23 -34.62 43.30 -1.96
N ALA A 24 -33.31 43.03 -1.92
CA ALA A 24 -32.36 43.66 -2.85
C ALA A 24 -32.66 43.23 -4.31
N PRO A 25 -32.71 44.15 -5.31
CA PRO A 25 -32.25 45.55 -5.30
C PRO A 25 -33.34 46.60 -4.96
N GLN A 26 -34.53 46.19 -4.52
CA GLN A 26 -35.66 47.06 -4.16
C GLN A 26 -35.87 47.10 -2.63
N PRO A 27 -34.99 47.77 -1.88
CA PRO A 27 -35.07 47.81 -0.42
C PRO A 27 -36.33 48.55 0.07
N ASN A 28 -36.76 48.24 1.29
CA ASN A 28 -37.91 48.88 1.90
C ASN A 28 -37.67 50.38 2.13
N ARG A 29 -38.36 51.22 1.35
CA ARG A 29 -38.23 52.68 1.41
C ARG A 29 -38.55 53.26 2.78
N ALA A 30 -39.51 52.66 3.49
CA ALA A 30 -39.88 53.14 4.82
C ALA A 30 -38.71 53.05 5.82
N LEU A 31 -37.81 52.08 5.66
CA LEU A 31 -36.60 51.98 6.48
C LEU A 31 -35.48 52.90 5.99
N ILE A 32 -35.28 53.04 4.67
CA ILE A 32 -34.22 53.91 4.12
C ILE A 32 -34.49 55.39 4.39
N GLU A 33 -35.74 55.80 4.30
CA GLU A 33 -36.15 57.20 4.47
C GLU A 33 -36.39 57.56 5.94
N HIS A 34 -36.34 56.58 6.85
CA HIS A 34 -36.59 56.83 8.27
C HIS A 34 -35.46 57.69 8.88
N PRO A 35 -35.77 58.79 9.58
CA PRO A 35 -34.76 59.78 10.03
C PRO A 35 -33.76 59.23 11.06
N ARG A 36 -34.06 58.09 11.68
CA ARG A 36 -33.17 57.38 12.63
C ARG A 36 -32.46 56.17 12.03
N VAL A 37 -32.48 56.02 10.70
CA VAL A 37 -31.80 54.93 10.00
C VAL A 37 -30.70 55.50 9.13
N ILE A 38 -29.52 54.89 9.20
CA ILE A 38 -28.43 55.10 8.26
C ILE A 38 -28.37 53.86 7.36
N ALA A 39 -28.79 54.01 6.11
CA ALA A 39 -28.68 52.95 5.12
C ALA A 39 -27.40 53.15 4.29
N THR A 40 -26.59 52.11 4.18
CA THR A 40 -25.43 52.07 3.28
C THR A 40 -25.61 50.97 2.23
N PRO A 41 -25.03 51.11 1.03
CA PRO A 41 -24.97 50.00 0.09
C PRO A 41 -23.99 48.93 0.60
N ARG A 42 -24.29 47.64 0.35
CA ARG A 42 -23.37 46.53 0.64
C ARG A 42 -22.18 46.58 -0.33
N ILE A 43 -21.08 47.20 0.09
CA ILE A 43 -19.86 47.31 -0.74
C ILE A 43 -18.84 46.21 -0.40
N ALA A 44 -18.93 45.58 0.77
CA ALA A 44 -17.92 44.62 1.25
C ALA A 44 -17.71 43.39 0.34
N ALA A 45 -18.69 43.03 -0.49
CA ALA A 45 -18.58 41.95 -1.46
C ALA A 45 -18.21 42.43 -2.88
N SER A 46 -18.01 43.74 -3.07
CA SER A 46 -17.78 44.40 -4.35
C SER A 46 -16.47 45.19 -4.38
N THR A 47 -15.58 44.97 -3.41
CA THR A 47 -14.21 45.45 -3.46
C THR A 47 -13.35 44.55 -4.34
N ASP A 48 -12.29 45.10 -4.94
CA ASP A 48 -11.34 44.32 -5.74
C ASP A 48 -10.74 43.16 -4.92
N ASP A 49 -10.47 43.38 -3.64
CA ASP A 49 -9.97 42.34 -2.72
C ASP A 49 -10.99 41.21 -2.49
N ALA A 50 -12.28 41.54 -2.34
CA ALA A 50 -13.33 40.53 -2.16
C ALA A 50 -13.56 39.73 -3.45
N HIS A 51 -13.52 40.38 -4.61
CA HIS A 51 -13.58 39.72 -5.90
C HIS A 51 -12.35 38.84 -6.14
N LEU A 52 -11.15 39.28 -5.77
CA LEU A 52 -9.93 38.49 -5.87
C LEU A 52 -10.01 37.25 -4.96
N ALA A 53 -10.41 37.42 -3.70
CA ALA A 53 -10.58 36.31 -2.77
C ALA A 53 -11.61 35.29 -3.28
N ALA A 54 -12.78 35.76 -3.76
CA ALA A 54 -13.79 34.88 -4.34
C ALA A 54 -13.31 34.18 -5.62
N SER A 55 -12.53 34.87 -6.46
CA SER A 55 -11.96 34.30 -7.68
C SER A 55 -10.89 33.23 -7.36
N ILE A 56 -10.07 33.47 -6.35
CA ILE A 56 -9.09 32.49 -5.84
C ILE A 56 -9.84 31.26 -5.31
N MET A 57 -10.85 31.43 -4.46
CA MET A 57 -11.64 30.31 -3.94
C MET A 57 -12.31 29.48 -5.05
N LEU A 58 -12.87 30.15 -6.08
CA LEU A 58 -13.45 29.48 -7.24
C LEU A 58 -12.38 28.74 -8.07
N ALA A 59 -11.23 29.38 -8.29
CA ALA A 59 -10.12 28.75 -8.97
C ALA A 59 -9.61 27.53 -8.18
N GLU A 60 -9.47 27.63 -6.86
CA GLU A 60 -9.12 26.52 -5.96
C GLU A 60 -10.15 25.38 -6.03
N GLN A 61 -11.45 25.68 -6.02
CA GLN A 61 -12.49 24.64 -6.17
C GLN A 61 -12.49 23.97 -7.56
N ILE A 62 -12.25 24.74 -8.62
CA ILE A 62 -12.11 24.21 -9.98
C ILE A 62 -10.85 23.36 -10.09
N ILE A 63 -9.75 23.85 -9.51
CA ILE A 63 -8.48 23.14 -9.42
C ILE A 63 -8.68 21.85 -8.62
N GLU A 64 -9.29 21.85 -7.44
CA GLU A 64 -9.66 20.63 -6.68
C GLU A 64 -10.52 19.66 -7.49
N PHE A 65 -11.51 20.18 -8.24
CA PHE A 65 -12.36 19.37 -9.10
C PHE A 65 -11.57 18.69 -10.24
N PHE A 66 -10.50 19.32 -10.76
CA PHE A 66 -9.69 18.82 -11.88
C PHE A 66 -8.35 18.18 -11.48
N GLN A 67 -7.78 18.51 -10.33
CA GLN A 67 -6.49 18.03 -9.80
C GLN A 67 -6.65 16.70 -9.07
N GLU A 68 -7.36 15.76 -9.68
CA GLU A 68 -7.56 14.43 -9.09
C GLU A 68 -8.40 14.51 -7.82
N VAL A 69 -9.71 14.62 -8.02
CA VAL A 69 -10.58 13.72 -7.26
C VAL A 69 -10.09 12.31 -7.62
N GLU A 70 -9.12 11.81 -6.85
CA GLU A 70 -9.23 10.48 -6.25
C GLU A 70 -10.72 10.31 -6.02
N VAL A 71 -11.35 9.56 -6.91
CA VAL A 71 -12.75 9.23 -6.74
C VAL A 71 -12.79 8.73 -5.31
N SER A 72 -13.44 9.47 -4.40
CA SER A 72 -13.46 9.15 -2.99
C SER A 72 -14.18 7.82 -2.89
N THR A 73 -13.40 6.76 -3.03
CA THR A 73 -13.84 5.40 -3.01
C THR A 73 -13.92 5.07 -1.54
N VAL A 74 -15.02 4.44 -1.15
CA VAL A 74 -15.26 4.01 0.23
C VAL A 74 -14.12 3.13 0.77
N LEU A 75 -13.37 2.53 -0.15
CA LEU A 75 -12.17 1.74 0.08
C LEU A 75 -11.00 2.34 -0.69
N PRO A 76 -9.75 2.25 -0.22
CA PRO A 76 -8.59 2.85 -0.87
C PRO A 76 -8.12 2.02 -2.09
N LEU A 77 -8.98 1.88 -3.10
CA LEU A 77 -8.72 1.16 -4.35
C LEU A 77 -8.61 2.11 -5.52
N ARG A 78 -7.59 1.92 -6.35
CA ARG A 78 -7.37 2.74 -7.55
C ARG A 78 -6.99 1.84 -8.72
N VAL A 79 -7.42 2.22 -9.93
CA VAL A 79 -6.85 1.70 -11.16
C VAL A 79 -5.60 2.51 -11.49
N VAL A 80 -4.47 1.85 -11.63
CA VAL A 80 -3.16 2.48 -11.87
C VAL A 80 -2.50 1.92 -13.14
N PRO A 81 -1.61 2.69 -13.81
CA PRO A 81 -0.75 2.17 -14.87
C PRO A 81 0.20 1.08 -14.35
N MET A 82 0.17 -0.10 -14.98
CA MET A 82 1.01 -1.22 -14.56
C MET A 82 2.51 -0.94 -14.71
N GLU A 83 2.89 -0.03 -15.62
CA GLU A 83 4.28 0.43 -15.78
C GLU A 83 4.82 1.13 -14.52
N LYS A 84 3.95 1.79 -13.74
CA LYS A 84 4.29 2.46 -12.50
C LYS A 84 4.32 1.53 -11.29
N VAL A 85 3.81 0.31 -11.42
CA VAL A 85 3.78 -0.69 -10.34
C VAL A 85 5.13 -1.40 -10.29
N VAL A 86 5.86 -1.28 -9.19
CA VAL A 86 7.23 -1.79 -9.03
C VAL A 86 7.26 -2.84 -7.92
N PRO A 87 7.82 -4.03 -8.16
CA PRO A 87 8.01 -5.01 -7.10
C PRO A 87 9.12 -4.55 -6.14
N HIS A 88 9.03 -4.92 -4.87
CA HIS A 88 10.13 -4.77 -3.89
C HIS A 88 10.92 -6.07 -3.68
N GLU A 89 10.33 -7.21 -4.06
CA GLU A 89 10.93 -8.54 -3.97
C GLU A 89 11.01 -9.23 -5.35
N HIS A 90 11.93 -10.19 -5.48
CA HIS A 90 11.95 -11.11 -6.61
C HIS A 90 10.71 -11.98 -6.65
N PHE A 91 10.38 -12.51 -7.82
CA PHE A 91 9.24 -13.40 -8.01
C PHE A 91 9.67 -14.77 -8.50
N ASP A 92 8.85 -15.77 -8.21
CA ASP A 92 8.98 -17.14 -8.73
C ASP A 92 8.20 -17.26 -10.05
N GLN A 93 8.91 -17.52 -11.16
CA GLN A 93 8.31 -17.62 -12.49
C GLN A 93 7.24 -18.72 -12.59
N LYS A 94 7.43 -19.87 -11.94
CA LYS A 94 6.44 -20.97 -11.96
C LYS A 94 5.14 -20.55 -11.27
N ARG A 95 5.23 -19.78 -10.18
CA ARG A 95 4.05 -19.21 -9.50
C ARG A 95 3.35 -18.16 -10.37
N VAL A 96 4.12 -17.34 -11.08
CA VAL A 96 3.60 -16.34 -12.02
C VAL A 96 2.84 -17.04 -13.15
N ASP A 97 3.43 -18.03 -13.81
CA ASP A 97 2.81 -18.74 -14.94
C ASP A 97 1.50 -19.43 -14.53
N ARG A 98 1.51 -20.12 -13.39
CA ARG A 98 0.29 -20.76 -12.85
C ARG A 98 -0.81 -19.74 -12.56
N LEU A 99 -0.44 -18.61 -11.98
CA LEU A 99 -1.41 -17.56 -11.65
C LEU A 99 -1.91 -16.84 -12.90
N ALA A 100 -1.05 -16.63 -13.90
CA ALA A 100 -1.42 -16.04 -15.18
C ALA A 100 -2.51 -16.89 -15.87
N GLY A 101 -2.32 -18.21 -15.94
CA GLY A 101 -3.35 -19.13 -16.46
C GLY A 101 -4.69 -18.99 -15.72
N ARG A 102 -4.66 -18.99 -14.38
CA ARG A 102 -5.88 -18.80 -13.57
C ARG A 102 -6.57 -17.46 -13.83
N LEU A 103 -5.81 -16.36 -13.97
CA LEU A 103 -6.41 -15.05 -14.26
C LEU A 103 -7.08 -15.00 -15.64
N GLU A 104 -6.55 -15.75 -16.62
CA GLU A 104 -7.19 -15.87 -17.94
C GLU A 104 -8.44 -16.75 -17.89
N ASP A 105 -8.39 -17.87 -17.15
CA ASP A 105 -9.51 -18.80 -17.01
C ASP A 105 -10.67 -18.18 -16.22
N ASP A 106 -10.38 -17.57 -15.07
CA ASP A 106 -11.40 -17.02 -14.16
C ASP A 106 -11.98 -15.69 -14.68
N GLY A 107 -11.17 -14.90 -15.42
CA GLY A 107 -11.55 -13.57 -15.90
C GLY A 107 -11.77 -12.52 -14.78
N LEU A 108 -11.44 -12.86 -13.53
CA LEU A 108 -11.70 -12.03 -12.35
C LEU A 108 -10.43 -11.76 -11.55
N LEU A 109 -10.30 -10.52 -11.08
CA LEU A 109 -9.36 -10.15 -10.03
C LEU A 109 -10.02 -10.35 -8.67
N GLY A 110 -9.76 -11.50 -8.05
CA GLY A 110 -10.28 -11.82 -6.73
C GLY A 110 -9.78 -10.86 -5.65
N ASN A 111 -8.47 -10.83 -5.41
CA ASN A 111 -7.85 -9.99 -4.38
C ASN A 111 -6.93 -8.94 -5.05
N PRO A 112 -7.14 -7.64 -4.83
CA PRO A 112 -6.27 -6.60 -5.37
C PRO A 112 -4.87 -6.69 -4.73
N PRO A 113 -3.78 -6.47 -5.49
CA PRO A 113 -2.46 -6.23 -4.92
C PRO A 113 -2.48 -5.01 -4.01
N VAL A 114 -1.68 -5.05 -2.94
CA VAL A 114 -1.53 -3.92 -2.03
C VAL A 114 -0.23 -3.21 -2.35
N VAL A 115 -0.28 -1.88 -2.44
CA VAL A 115 0.86 -1.04 -2.78
C VAL A 115 0.94 0.15 -1.84
N ILE A 116 2.13 0.75 -1.78
CA ILE A 116 2.33 2.10 -1.27
C ILE A 116 2.76 3.01 -2.42
N GLU A 117 2.23 4.22 -2.46
CA GLU A 117 2.62 5.24 -3.43
C GLU A 117 3.88 5.97 -2.94
N SER A 118 4.89 6.09 -3.81
CA SER A 118 6.08 6.90 -3.55
C SER A 118 5.90 8.33 -4.05
N GLU A 119 6.71 9.25 -3.53
CA GLU A 119 6.67 10.68 -3.89
C GLU A 119 6.90 10.94 -5.39
N ASP A 120 7.58 10.03 -6.10
CA ASP A 120 7.82 10.10 -7.54
C ASP A 120 6.70 9.45 -8.38
N GLY A 121 5.58 9.07 -7.74
CA GLY A 121 4.39 8.54 -8.39
C GLY A 121 4.49 7.08 -8.82
N ARG A 122 5.44 6.30 -8.28
CA ARG A 122 5.50 4.84 -8.44
C ARG A 122 4.67 4.14 -7.35
N TYR A 123 4.23 2.93 -7.65
CA TYR A 123 3.48 2.09 -6.71
C TYR A 123 4.30 0.88 -6.33
N ILE A 124 4.86 0.88 -5.12
CA ILE A 124 5.64 -0.25 -4.62
C ILE A 124 4.71 -1.31 -4.10
N VAL A 125 4.80 -2.50 -4.68
CA VAL A 125 4.02 -3.65 -4.24
C VAL A 125 4.48 -4.04 -2.84
N LEU A 126 3.55 -4.20 -1.92
CA LEU A 126 3.78 -4.74 -0.58
C LEU A 126 3.22 -6.16 -0.48
N ASP A 127 2.17 -6.43 -1.23
CA ASP A 127 1.55 -7.74 -1.31
C ASP A 127 0.97 -7.99 -2.71
N GLY A 128 1.18 -9.19 -3.22
CA GLY A 128 0.72 -9.56 -4.55
C GLY A 128 1.74 -9.35 -5.67
N ALA A 129 3.04 -9.47 -5.38
CA ALA A 129 4.10 -9.44 -6.40
C ALA A 129 3.85 -10.45 -7.53
N THR A 130 3.46 -11.69 -7.21
CA THR A 130 3.09 -12.68 -8.23
C THR A 130 1.89 -12.23 -9.08
N ARG A 131 0.89 -11.58 -8.46
CA ARG A 131 -0.32 -11.07 -9.16
C ARG A 131 0.04 -9.95 -10.13
N THR A 132 0.79 -8.96 -9.67
CA THR A 132 1.18 -7.81 -10.51
C THR A 132 2.09 -8.25 -11.65
N THR A 133 3.03 -9.16 -11.41
CA THR A 133 3.89 -9.73 -12.46
C THR A 133 3.08 -10.55 -13.47
N ALA A 134 2.13 -11.39 -13.02
CA ALA A 134 1.25 -12.13 -13.91
C ALA A 134 0.40 -11.20 -14.79
N MET A 135 -0.18 -10.14 -14.22
CA MET A 135 -0.92 -9.14 -15.00
C MET A 135 -0.02 -8.43 -16.04
N LYS A 136 1.24 -8.13 -15.70
CA LYS A 136 2.19 -7.58 -16.69
C LYS A 136 2.49 -8.58 -17.81
N GLN A 137 2.73 -9.84 -17.48
CA GLN A 137 2.97 -10.92 -18.46
C GLN A 137 1.79 -11.12 -19.42
N LEU A 138 0.57 -10.96 -18.92
CA LEU A 138 -0.67 -11.02 -19.70
C LEU A 138 -0.99 -9.71 -20.47
N GLY A 139 -0.12 -8.71 -20.42
CA GLY A 139 -0.24 -7.47 -21.20
C GLY A 139 -1.26 -6.47 -20.67
N TYR A 140 -1.67 -6.55 -19.40
CA TYR A 140 -2.54 -5.54 -18.80
C TYR A 140 -1.82 -4.19 -18.68
N LYS A 141 -2.34 -3.16 -19.36
CA LYS A 141 -1.82 -1.78 -19.26
C LYS A 141 -2.18 -1.11 -17.93
N HIS A 142 -3.32 -1.49 -17.35
CA HIS A 142 -3.81 -0.96 -16.08
C HIS A 142 -4.16 -2.11 -15.12
N GLY A 143 -3.97 -1.89 -13.83
CA GLY A 143 -4.31 -2.84 -12.77
C GLY A 143 -5.06 -2.16 -11.63
N ILE A 144 -5.90 -2.89 -10.91
CA ILE A 144 -6.52 -2.39 -9.67
C ILE A 144 -5.57 -2.70 -8.51
N VAL A 145 -5.26 -1.70 -7.70
CA VAL A 145 -4.43 -1.85 -6.50
C VAL A 145 -5.15 -1.24 -5.30
N GLN A 146 -4.89 -1.80 -4.11
CA GLN A 146 -5.19 -1.15 -2.84
C GLN A 146 -3.99 -0.29 -2.46
N VAL A 147 -4.19 1.00 -2.30
CA VAL A 147 -3.12 1.93 -1.92
C VAL A 147 -3.21 2.18 -0.43
N ILE A 148 -2.11 1.98 0.28
CA ILE A 148 -2.01 2.27 1.71
C ILE A 148 -0.89 3.27 1.97
N SER A 149 -0.97 3.95 3.11
CA SER A 149 0.05 4.83 3.65
C SER A 149 0.87 4.12 4.74
N THR A 150 2.04 4.65 5.07
CA THR A 150 2.80 4.20 6.26
C THR A 150 2.09 4.51 7.57
N GLU A 151 1.16 5.48 7.57
CA GLU A 151 0.42 5.92 8.76
C GLU A 151 -0.73 4.96 9.12
N ASP A 152 -1.12 4.07 8.20
CA ASP A 152 -2.22 3.11 8.37
C ASP A 152 -1.88 1.92 9.30
N GLY A 153 -0.86 2.04 10.15
CA GLY A 153 -0.41 0.97 11.04
C GLY A 153 0.26 -0.19 10.31
N LEU A 154 0.91 0.09 9.17
CA LEU A 154 1.66 -0.90 8.39
C LEU A 154 2.78 -1.51 9.23
N GLY A 155 2.69 -2.82 9.46
CA GLY A 155 3.76 -3.59 10.10
C GLY A 155 4.59 -4.35 9.06
N LEU A 156 5.82 -4.69 9.44
CA LEU A 156 6.67 -5.60 8.67
C LEU A 156 7.24 -6.65 9.64
N HIS A 157 7.06 -7.91 9.28
CA HIS A 157 7.76 -9.04 9.88
C HIS A 157 8.65 -9.68 8.84
N THR A 158 9.54 -10.54 9.32
CA THR A 158 10.42 -11.32 8.47
C THR A 158 10.07 -12.80 8.56
N TRP A 159 9.83 -13.42 7.42
CA TRP A 159 9.67 -14.87 7.33
C TRP A 159 11.02 -15.56 7.43
N TYR A 160 11.08 -16.66 8.16
CA TYR A 160 12.18 -17.61 8.13
C TYR A 160 11.93 -18.66 7.05
N HIS A 161 13.00 -19.19 6.48
CA HIS A 161 12.90 -20.23 5.46
C HIS A 161 13.21 -21.59 6.06
N VAL A 162 12.29 -22.52 5.86
CA VAL A 162 12.47 -23.94 6.21
C VAL A 162 12.93 -24.66 4.94
N ILE A 163 14.10 -25.28 5.04
CA ILE A 163 14.70 -26.05 3.96
C ILE A 163 14.49 -27.52 4.27
N CYS A 164 13.88 -28.23 3.33
CA CYS A 164 13.63 -29.67 3.41
C CYS A 164 14.21 -30.38 2.18
N LYS A 165 14.29 -31.72 2.25
CA LYS A 165 14.57 -32.61 1.11
C LYS A 165 15.95 -32.47 0.44
N ILE A 166 16.87 -31.72 1.05
CA ILE A 166 18.29 -31.68 0.68
C ILE A 166 19.15 -32.19 1.84
N GLY A 167 20.15 -33.03 1.59
CA GLY A 167 21.03 -33.51 2.65
C GLY A 167 21.88 -32.38 3.25
N VAL A 168 22.10 -32.38 4.56
CA VAL A 168 22.89 -31.35 5.27
C VAL A 168 24.26 -31.11 4.63
N ASN A 169 24.97 -32.18 4.29
CA ASN A 169 26.29 -32.09 3.66
C ASN A 169 26.23 -31.48 2.26
N ASN A 170 25.19 -31.80 1.48
CA ASN A 170 25.01 -31.24 0.14
C ASN A 170 24.67 -29.74 0.21
N LEU A 171 23.82 -29.36 1.16
CA LEU A 171 23.49 -27.95 1.42
C LEU A 171 24.75 -27.17 1.82
N LEU A 172 25.53 -27.66 2.78
CA LEU A 172 26.77 -26.99 3.20
C LEU A 172 27.80 -26.92 2.08
N ALA A 173 27.95 -27.99 1.29
CA ALA A 173 28.85 -28.00 0.15
C ALA A 173 28.44 -26.94 -0.89
N LEU A 174 27.15 -26.84 -1.20
CA LEU A 174 26.60 -25.81 -2.08
C LEU A 174 26.90 -24.40 -1.54
N LEU A 175 26.53 -24.11 -0.29
CA LEU A 175 26.66 -22.78 0.27
C LEU A 175 28.12 -22.30 0.33
N ARG A 176 29.07 -23.21 0.58
CA ARG A 176 30.51 -22.90 0.59
C ARG A 176 31.09 -22.56 -0.79
N THR A 177 30.39 -22.90 -1.88
CA THR A 177 30.83 -22.55 -3.25
C THR A 177 30.40 -21.15 -3.67
N LEU A 178 29.54 -20.49 -2.90
CA LEU A 178 28.99 -19.19 -3.25
C LEU A 178 30.04 -18.08 -3.06
N PRO A 179 30.40 -17.31 -4.11
CA PRO A 179 31.45 -16.30 -4.03
C PRO A 179 31.05 -15.04 -3.26
N ASN A 180 29.74 -14.75 -3.16
CA ASN A 180 29.26 -13.48 -2.61
C ASN A 180 29.01 -13.53 -1.10
N ILE A 181 29.24 -14.67 -0.47
CA ILE A 181 29.05 -14.83 0.97
C ILE A 181 30.27 -15.46 1.64
N THR A 182 30.37 -15.26 2.95
CA THR A 182 31.24 -16.04 3.82
C THR A 182 30.40 -16.67 4.94
N MET A 183 30.86 -17.82 5.44
CA MET A 183 30.17 -18.57 6.48
C MET A 183 31.09 -18.73 7.69
N GLN A 184 30.57 -18.48 8.88
CA GLN A 184 31.27 -18.66 10.15
C GLN A 184 30.42 -19.51 11.09
N GLU A 185 31.01 -20.56 11.65
CA GLU A 185 30.34 -21.39 12.65
C GLU A 185 30.21 -20.62 13.98
N THR A 186 29.06 -20.76 14.65
CA THR A 186 28.78 -20.10 15.93
C THR A 186 27.84 -20.97 16.78
N ASP A 187 27.52 -20.50 17.99
CA ASP A 187 26.52 -21.07 18.88
C ASP A 187 25.15 -20.42 18.63
N ILE A 188 24.06 -21.21 18.73
CA ILE A 188 22.69 -20.71 18.55
C ILE A 188 22.33 -19.54 19.48
N GLU A 189 22.88 -19.55 20.70
CA GLU A 189 22.63 -18.52 21.71
C GLU A 189 23.29 -17.17 21.35
N LYS A 190 24.39 -17.20 20.60
CA LYS A 190 25.15 -16.00 20.19
C LYS A 190 24.76 -15.50 18.81
N ALA A 191 24.23 -16.37 17.95
CA ALA A 191 23.95 -16.06 16.55
C ALA A 191 23.11 -14.79 16.35
N PRO A 192 22.03 -14.51 17.12
CA PRO A 192 21.27 -13.27 16.95
C PRO A 192 22.09 -12.01 17.22
N ASP A 193 22.85 -12.01 18.33
CA ASP A 193 23.65 -10.85 18.75
C ASP A 193 24.83 -10.62 17.81
N GLU A 194 25.54 -11.69 17.44
CA GLU A 194 26.67 -11.62 16.49
C GLU A 194 26.20 -11.20 15.08
N MET A 195 25.04 -11.67 14.63
CA MET A 195 24.44 -11.22 13.37
C MET A 195 24.17 -9.72 13.39
N PHE A 196 23.65 -9.19 14.50
CA PHE A 196 23.37 -7.77 14.64
C PHE A 196 24.65 -6.94 14.76
N GLU A 197 25.57 -7.31 15.64
CA GLU A 197 26.79 -6.57 15.95
C GLU A 197 27.77 -6.52 14.78
N TYR A 198 27.94 -7.65 14.08
CA TYR A 198 28.92 -7.78 12.99
C TYR A 198 28.29 -7.65 11.60
N GLY A 199 27.00 -7.32 11.53
CA GLY A 199 26.29 -7.13 10.27
C GLY A 199 26.16 -8.40 9.45
N GLY A 200 25.83 -9.54 10.07
CA GLY A 200 25.43 -10.76 9.37
C GLY A 200 24.20 -10.51 8.47
N LEU A 201 24.11 -11.25 7.37
CA LEU A 201 22.95 -11.26 6.47
C LEU A 201 21.80 -12.07 7.07
N CYS A 202 22.13 -13.21 7.67
CA CYS A 202 21.23 -14.17 8.31
C CYS A 202 22.09 -15.22 9.04
N TYR A 203 21.45 -16.13 9.76
CA TYR A 203 22.08 -17.36 10.21
C TYR A 203 21.25 -18.57 9.83
N ILE A 204 21.91 -19.71 9.65
CA ILE A 204 21.28 -20.99 9.33
C ILE A 204 21.54 -21.97 10.47
N GLN A 205 20.47 -22.56 10.99
CA GLN A 205 20.53 -23.66 11.95
C GLN A 205 20.19 -24.97 11.24
N LEU A 206 21.12 -25.92 11.26
CA LEU A 206 20.97 -27.23 10.64
C LEU A 206 20.30 -28.22 11.60
N ILE A 207 19.67 -29.26 11.06
CA ILE A 207 18.97 -30.29 11.86
C ILE A 207 19.89 -31.09 12.79
N ASP A 208 21.21 -31.04 12.55
CA ASP A 208 22.25 -31.61 13.40
C ASP A 208 22.81 -30.63 14.45
N ASN A 209 22.12 -29.50 14.66
CA ASN A 209 22.40 -28.42 15.61
C ASN A 209 23.59 -27.52 15.28
N ARG A 210 24.31 -27.74 14.18
CA ARG A 210 25.34 -26.77 13.76
C ARG A 210 24.68 -25.47 13.29
N VAL A 211 25.30 -24.34 13.64
CA VAL A 211 24.82 -23.00 13.28
C VAL A 211 25.90 -22.26 12.52
N PHE A 212 25.52 -21.62 11.42
CA PHE A 212 26.42 -20.79 10.64
C PHE A 212 25.85 -19.39 10.46
N LEU A 213 26.63 -18.39 10.81
CA LEU A 213 26.41 -17.00 10.42
C LEU A 213 26.84 -16.79 8.98
N ILE A 214 26.01 -16.08 8.23
CA ILE A 214 26.24 -15.77 6.83
C ILE A 214 26.52 -14.28 6.72
N TYR A 215 27.66 -13.92 6.12
CA TYR A 215 28.07 -12.54 5.90
C TYR A 215 28.20 -12.26 4.40
N PRO A 216 28.09 -10.98 3.96
CA PRO A 216 28.49 -10.64 2.61
C PRO A 216 30.00 -10.80 2.46
N ALA A 217 30.45 -11.31 1.32
CA ALA A 217 31.87 -11.27 0.99
C ALA A 217 32.37 -9.82 0.89
N GLN A 218 33.69 -9.63 1.04
CA GLN A 218 34.30 -8.30 1.07
C GLN A 218 33.97 -7.51 -0.21
N GLY A 219 33.40 -6.31 -0.04
CA GLY A 219 33.04 -5.42 -1.14
C GLY A 219 31.74 -5.78 -1.88
N VAL A 220 31.06 -6.86 -1.50
CA VAL A 220 29.80 -7.28 -2.12
C VAL A 220 28.62 -6.57 -1.46
N ASN A 221 27.64 -6.16 -2.27
CA ASN A 221 26.42 -5.57 -1.76
C ASN A 221 25.62 -6.61 -0.94
N ARG A 222 25.10 -6.20 0.22
CA ARG A 222 24.36 -7.09 1.13
C ARG A 222 23.17 -7.78 0.46
N LEU A 223 22.39 -7.05 -0.32
CA LEU A 223 21.18 -7.58 -0.94
C LEU A 223 21.51 -8.50 -2.11
N GLU A 224 22.60 -8.22 -2.83
CA GLU A 224 23.13 -9.12 -3.87
C GLU A 224 23.63 -10.44 -3.28
N ALA A 225 24.40 -10.38 -2.19
CA ALA A 225 24.84 -11.55 -1.46
C ALA A 225 23.67 -12.38 -0.92
N LEU A 226 22.68 -11.69 -0.33
CA LEU A 226 21.46 -12.33 0.19
C LEU A 226 20.62 -12.98 -0.92
N ASN A 227 20.49 -12.32 -2.08
CA ASN A 227 19.81 -12.88 -3.25
C ASN A 227 20.51 -14.16 -3.75
N GLN A 228 21.83 -14.13 -3.97
CA GLN A 228 22.57 -15.33 -4.38
C GLN A 228 22.43 -16.46 -3.35
N PHE A 229 22.55 -16.14 -2.05
CA PHE A 229 22.41 -17.12 -0.97
C PHE A 229 21.04 -17.80 -0.98
N THR A 230 19.97 -16.99 -1.09
CA THR A 230 18.59 -17.49 -1.08
C THR A 230 18.22 -18.28 -2.32
N GLU A 231 18.57 -17.77 -3.51
CA GLU A 231 18.35 -18.46 -4.78
C GLU A 231 19.01 -19.83 -4.79
N ALA A 232 20.27 -19.93 -4.34
CA ALA A 232 21.02 -21.19 -4.35
C ALA A 232 20.31 -22.32 -3.59
N TYR A 233 19.88 -22.10 -2.34
CA TYR A 233 19.23 -23.17 -1.58
C TYR A 233 17.78 -23.39 -2.00
N ILE A 234 17.07 -22.36 -2.50
CA ILE A 234 15.70 -22.51 -3.01
C ILE A 234 15.71 -23.40 -4.25
N ASP A 235 16.64 -23.15 -5.18
CA ASP A 235 16.79 -23.96 -6.38
C ASP A 235 17.18 -25.39 -6.06
N ALA A 236 18.12 -25.58 -5.12
CA ALA A 236 18.58 -26.90 -4.73
C ALA A 236 17.52 -27.72 -3.97
N ALA A 237 16.66 -27.06 -3.17
CA ALA A 237 15.55 -27.71 -2.47
C ALA A 237 14.27 -27.85 -3.34
N GLY A 238 14.19 -27.09 -4.43
CA GLY A 238 13.03 -26.98 -5.32
C GLY A 238 11.90 -26.08 -4.80
N HIS A 239 11.75 -25.95 -3.49
CA HIS A 239 10.86 -25.01 -2.79
C HIS A 239 11.28 -24.90 -1.32
N VAL A 240 10.93 -23.79 -0.67
CA VAL A 240 11.11 -23.58 0.78
C VAL A 240 9.81 -23.12 1.43
N ASP A 241 9.55 -23.64 2.62
CA ASP A 241 8.41 -23.22 3.41
C ASP A 241 8.76 -21.99 4.26
N ARG A 242 7.74 -21.20 4.61
CA ARG A 242 7.90 -19.95 5.35
C ARG A 242 7.31 -20.11 6.74
N THR A 243 8.04 -19.70 7.76
CA THR A 243 7.62 -19.82 9.16
C THR A 243 8.03 -18.60 9.99
N LEU A 244 7.33 -18.34 11.08
CA LEU A 244 7.76 -17.40 12.12
C LEU A 244 8.42 -18.12 13.30
N ASN A 245 8.42 -19.46 13.28
CA ASN A 245 8.99 -20.29 14.32
C ASN A 245 10.48 -20.52 14.01
N SER A 246 11.38 -20.06 14.89
CA SER A 246 12.82 -20.31 14.79
C SER A 246 13.26 -21.58 15.52
N ASN A 247 12.38 -22.22 16.29
CA ASN A 247 12.75 -23.36 17.12
C ASN A 247 12.85 -24.65 16.29
N ILE A 248 14.08 -25.11 16.05
CA ILE A 248 14.32 -26.27 15.20
C ILE A 248 13.70 -27.58 15.71
N LEU A 249 13.55 -27.75 17.02
CA LEU A 249 12.92 -28.95 17.59
C LEU A 249 11.42 -28.99 17.31
N SER A 250 10.77 -27.83 17.36
CA SER A 250 9.35 -27.70 17.01
C SER A 250 9.16 -27.94 15.51
N LEU A 251 9.98 -27.29 14.68
CA LEU A 251 9.96 -27.48 13.23
C LEU A 251 10.20 -28.92 12.82
N LYS A 252 11.05 -29.67 13.53
CA LYS A 252 11.31 -31.10 13.25
C LYS A 252 10.05 -31.96 13.39
N ASN A 253 9.10 -31.56 14.24
CA ASN A 253 7.82 -32.26 14.40
C ASN A 253 6.78 -31.82 13.35
N GLU A 254 6.92 -30.61 12.80
CA GLU A 254 6.00 -30.03 11.82
C GLU A 254 6.35 -30.42 10.38
N TYR A 255 7.65 -30.51 10.05
CA TYR A 255 8.14 -30.69 8.69
C TYR A 255 8.86 -32.02 8.52
N GLU A 256 8.35 -32.86 7.61
CA GLU A 256 9.04 -34.08 7.20
C GLU A 256 10.31 -33.74 6.41
N ALA A 257 11.38 -34.51 6.62
CA ALA A 257 12.67 -34.33 5.95
C ALA A 257 13.28 -32.92 6.11
N LEU A 258 13.11 -32.31 7.29
CA LEU A 258 13.75 -31.04 7.67
C LEU A 258 15.28 -31.14 7.57
N THR A 259 15.87 -30.16 6.89
CA THR A 259 17.33 -30.02 6.76
C THR A 259 17.85 -28.87 7.61
N ALA A 260 17.21 -27.71 7.50
CA ALA A 260 17.67 -26.49 8.13
C ALA A 260 16.55 -25.45 8.23
N VAL A 261 16.75 -24.47 9.11
CA VAL A 261 16.00 -23.22 9.14
C VAL A 261 16.96 -22.05 8.96
N VAL A 262 16.59 -21.10 8.10
CA VAL A 262 17.32 -19.86 7.86
C VAL A 262 16.56 -18.72 8.52
N ILE A 263 17.24 -18.02 9.43
CA ILE A 263 16.69 -16.91 10.19
C ILE A 263 17.35 -15.61 9.73
N PHE A 264 16.51 -14.68 9.30
CA PHE A 264 16.91 -13.37 8.80
C PHE A 264 16.70 -12.29 9.88
N PRO A 265 17.43 -11.16 9.80
CA PRO A 265 17.17 -10.02 10.67
C PRO A 265 15.81 -9.41 10.35
N GLU A 266 15.24 -8.69 11.32
CA GLU A 266 14.04 -7.90 11.06
C GLU A 266 14.34 -6.70 10.18
N TYR A 267 13.46 -6.47 9.21
CA TYR A 267 13.53 -5.31 8.31
C TYR A 267 12.46 -4.30 8.66
N THR A 268 12.78 -3.02 8.42
CA THR A 268 11.81 -1.93 8.50
C THR A 268 11.23 -1.61 7.13
N VAL A 269 10.01 -1.07 7.09
CA VAL A 269 9.38 -0.60 5.84
C VAL A 269 10.31 0.37 5.10
N ASN A 270 10.92 1.32 5.83
CA ASN A 270 11.85 2.29 5.25
C ASN A 270 13.05 1.66 4.55
N GLN A 271 13.63 0.59 5.11
CA GLN A 271 14.74 -0.13 4.46
C GLN A 271 14.31 -0.78 3.14
N VAL A 272 13.12 -1.39 3.12
CA VAL A 272 12.57 -2.00 1.89
C VAL A 272 12.32 -0.94 0.82
N MET A 273 11.74 0.19 1.22
CA MET A 273 11.44 1.31 0.33
C MET A 273 12.72 1.93 -0.23
N GLN A 274 13.74 2.19 0.61
CA GLN A 274 15.02 2.75 0.17
C GLN A 274 15.77 1.82 -0.79
N ALA A 275 15.78 0.50 -0.53
CA ALA A 275 16.40 -0.46 -1.42
C ALA A 275 15.77 -0.43 -2.82
N THR A 276 14.43 -0.41 -2.87
CA THR A 276 13.64 -0.44 -4.11
C THR A 276 13.73 0.87 -4.88
N LEU A 277 13.47 2.01 -4.22
CA LEU A 277 13.36 3.32 -4.87
C LEU A 277 14.70 3.91 -5.28
N SER A 278 15.70 3.86 -4.39
CA SER A 278 16.97 4.55 -4.58
C SER A 278 17.97 3.71 -5.34
N SER A 279 17.93 2.39 -5.17
CA SER A 279 18.94 1.50 -5.76
C SER A 279 18.41 0.53 -6.81
N GLY A 280 17.10 0.46 -6.99
CA GLY A 280 16.46 -0.49 -7.91
C GLY A 280 16.72 -1.95 -7.55
N ARG A 281 17.15 -2.23 -6.32
CA ARG A 281 17.47 -3.58 -5.86
C ARG A 281 16.26 -4.20 -5.18
N LEU A 282 16.06 -5.49 -5.44
CA LEU A 282 14.94 -6.27 -4.91
C LEU A 282 15.41 -7.19 -3.80
N PHE A 283 14.53 -7.39 -2.82
CA PHE A 283 14.69 -8.42 -1.80
C PHE A 283 14.48 -9.82 -2.38
N PRO A 284 15.04 -10.86 -1.74
CA PRO A 284 14.65 -12.22 -2.07
C PRO A 284 13.16 -12.45 -1.86
N ALA A 285 12.59 -13.29 -2.73
CA ALA A 285 11.19 -13.67 -2.64
C ALA A 285 10.88 -14.31 -1.28
N GLY A 286 9.89 -13.78 -0.57
CA GLY A 286 9.35 -14.45 0.60
C GLY A 286 10.03 -14.19 1.94
N ILE A 287 10.95 -13.25 2.02
CA ILE A 287 11.52 -12.78 3.29
C ILE A 287 10.61 -11.73 3.94
N THR A 288 10.13 -10.77 3.18
CA THR A 288 9.31 -9.67 3.72
C THR A 288 7.86 -10.09 3.93
N ARG A 289 7.29 -9.83 5.11
CA ARG A 289 5.90 -10.10 5.47
C ARG A 289 5.21 -8.84 5.99
N PHE A 290 4.53 -8.12 5.10
CA PHE A 290 3.76 -6.95 5.50
C PHE A 290 2.48 -7.33 6.25
N ILE A 291 2.28 -6.69 7.41
CA ILE A 291 1.01 -6.69 8.14
C ILE A 291 0.22 -5.49 7.67
N ILE A 292 -0.84 -5.76 6.92
CA ILE A 292 -1.65 -4.74 6.25
C ILE A 292 -3.02 -4.69 6.94
N PRO A 293 -3.29 -3.67 7.77
CA PRO A 293 -4.63 -3.42 8.29
C PRO A 293 -5.60 -3.09 7.15
N GLY A 294 -6.86 -3.51 7.29
CA GLY A 294 -7.90 -3.18 6.31
C GLY A 294 -7.66 -3.74 4.90
N ARG A 295 -6.96 -4.88 4.78
CA ARG A 295 -6.76 -5.57 3.50
C ARG A 295 -8.12 -5.89 2.84
N ILE A 296 -8.26 -5.50 1.59
CA ILE A 296 -9.44 -5.78 0.78
C ILE A 296 -9.30 -7.14 0.14
N LEU A 297 -10.29 -8.00 0.36
CA LEU A 297 -10.36 -9.36 -0.17
C LEU A 297 -11.65 -9.53 -0.96
N ARG A 298 -11.65 -10.46 -1.90
CA ARG A 298 -12.82 -10.86 -2.71
C ARG A 298 -13.48 -9.66 -3.42
N LEU A 299 -12.64 -8.76 -3.95
CA LEU A 299 -13.06 -7.69 -4.85
C LEU A 299 -13.81 -8.27 -6.05
N ASN A 300 -13.29 -9.37 -6.63
CA ASN A 300 -13.87 -10.07 -7.78
C ASN A 300 -14.21 -9.10 -8.93
N ALA A 301 -13.23 -8.28 -9.32
CA ALA A 301 -13.40 -7.29 -10.37
C ALA A 301 -13.19 -7.93 -11.76
N ASP A 302 -14.01 -7.53 -12.73
CA ASP A 302 -13.93 -8.01 -14.12
C ASP A 302 -12.65 -7.52 -14.82
N LEU A 303 -11.80 -8.47 -15.21
CA LEU A 303 -10.54 -8.18 -15.87
C LEU A 303 -10.71 -7.69 -17.32
N SER A 304 -11.83 -8.00 -17.98
CA SER A 304 -12.09 -7.55 -19.36
C SER A 304 -12.10 -6.02 -19.46
N VAL A 305 -12.59 -5.34 -18.42
CA VAL A 305 -12.58 -3.88 -18.33
C VAL A 305 -11.16 -3.35 -18.26
N LEU A 306 -10.25 -4.03 -17.55
CA LEU A 306 -8.85 -3.65 -17.50
C LEU A 306 -8.11 -3.88 -18.83
N LYS A 307 -8.49 -4.92 -19.61
CA LYS A 307 -7.97 -5.17 -20.97
C LYS A 307 -8.53 -4.21 -22.04
N SER A 308 -9.68 -3.57 -21.80
CA SER A 308 -10.31 -2.68 -22.78
C SER A 308 -9.48 -1.42 -23.08
N ASP A 309 -9.80 -0.77 -24.21
CA ASP A 309 -9.19 0.50 -24.64
C ASP A 309 -9.68 1.73 -23.86
N LYS A 310 -10.50 1.53 -22.82
CA LYS A 310 -10.93 2.62 -21.92
C LYS A 310 -9.73 3.35 -21.33
N THR A 311 -9.86 4.66 -21.22
CA THR A 311 -8.90 5.54 -20.55
C THR A 311 -8.77 5.18 -19.07
N LEU A 312 -7.67 5.59 -18.44
CA LEU A 312 -7.45 5.41 -17.00
C LEU A 312 -8.60 6.02 -16.17
N ARG A 313 -9.10 7.19 -16.61
CA ARG A 313 -10.22 7.89 -15.96
C ARG A 313 -11.52 7.09 -16.03
N GLU A 314 -11.84 6.54 -17.19
CA GLU A 314 -13.05 5.71 -17.36
C GLU A 314 -12.97 4.42 -16.55
N LYS A 315 -11.80 3.79 -16.44
CA LYS A 315 -11.59 2.60 -15.61
C LYS A 315 -11.72 2.92 -14.11
N ASN A 316 -11.18 4.04 -13.65
CA ASN A 316 -11.38 4.48 -12.26
C ASN A 316 -12.85 4.82 -11.96
N ARG A 317 -13.56 5.45 -12.90
CA ARG A 317 -15.01 5.69 -12.78
C ARG A 317 -15.78 4.37 -12.64
N TRP A 318 -15.50 3.40 -13.51
CA TRP A 318 -16.09 2.07 -13.45
C TRP A 318 -15.83 1.37 -12.11
N LEU A 319 -14.59 1.40 -11.62
CA LEU A 319 -14.24 0.79 -10.33
C LEU A 319 -15.05 1.42 -9.20
N HIS A 320 -15.18 2.75 -9.19
CA HIS A 320 -15.99 3.43 -8.19
C HIS A 320 -17.47 3.05 -8.26
N GLU A 321 -18.06 3.05 -9.45
CA GLU A 321 -19.47 2.64 -9.65
C GLU A 321 -19.71 1.21 -9.16
N MET A 322 -18.79 0.28 -9.46
CA MET A 322 -18.83 -1.09 -8.94
C MET A 322 -18.82 -1.13 -7.41
N LEU A 323 -17.96 -0.32 -6.75
CA LEU A 323 -17.85 -0.29 -5.30
C LEU A 323 -19.10 0.31 -4.64
N VAL A 324 -19.65 1.38 -5.20
CA VAL A 324 -20.91 2.00 -4.74
C VAL A 324 -22.07 1.01 -4.86
N GLU A 325 -22.16 0.29 -5.97
CA GLU A 325 -23.18 -0.75 -6.15
C GLU A 325 -23.02 -1.89 -5.13
N LYS A 326 -21.80 -2.38 -4.93
CA LYS A 326 -21.51 -3.41 -3.91
C LYS A 326 -21.90 -2.94 -2.52
N GLN A 327 -21.59 -1.69 -2.15
CA GLN A 327 -21.98 -1.13 -0.86
C GLN A 327 -23.50 -1.01 -0.71
N GLY A 328 -24.19 -0.50 -1.74
CA GLY A 328 -25.65 -0.35 -1.74
C GLY A 328 -26.40 -1.67 -1.57
N LYS A 329 -25.81 -2.79 -2.03
CA LYS A 329 -26.34 -4.14 -1.85
C LYS A 329 -25.89 -4.82 -0.54
N GLY A 330 -25.13 -4.13 0.33
CA GLY A 330 -24.59 -4.70 1.56
C GLY A 330 -23.49 -5.75 1.33
N GLY A 331 -22.82 -5.71 0.17
CA GLY A 331 -21.76 -6.65 -0.22
C GLY A 331 -20.39 -6.35 0.37
N ILE A 332 -20.25 -5.29 1.18
CA ILE A 332 -19.01 -4.92 1.87
C ILE A 332 -19.19 -5.18 3.37
N ARG A 333 -18.25 -5.93 3.95
CA ARG A 333 -18.23 -6.23 5.39
C ARG A 333 -16.84 -5.93 5.94
N PHE A 334 -16.82 -5.29 7.10
CA PHE A 334 -15.60 -5.03 7.86
C PHE A 334 -15.55 -5.96 9.06
N TYR A 335 -14.42 -6.65 9.24
CA TYR A 335 -14.14 -7.52 10.37
C TYR A 335 -12.97 -6.91 11.14
N GLY A 336 -13.22 -6.48 12.38
CA GLY A 336 -12.19 -5.88 13.25
C GLY A 336 -11.30 -6.89 13.96
N GLU A 337 -11.59 -8.18 13.82
CA GLU A 337 -10.88 -9.29 14.48
C GLU A 337 -10.21 -10.20 13.43
N PRO A 338 -9.18 -10.97 13.81
CA PRO A 338 -8.59 -11.98 12.93
C PRO A 338 -9.64 -12.99 12.45
N VAL A 339 -9.67 -13.25 11.14
CA VAL A 339 -10.61 -14.17 10.51
C VAL A 339 -9.87 -15.39 9.94
N TYR A 340 -10.48 -16.57 10.07
CA TYR A 340 -10.06 -17.76 9.33
C TYR A 340 -10.79 -17.79 7.98
N LEU A 341 -10.02 -17.79 6.90
CA LEU A 341 -10.54 -17.96 5.55
C LEU A 341 -10.34 -19.40 5.12
N LEU A 342 -11.43 -20.11 4.87
CA LEU A 342 -11.40 -21.41 4.20
C LEU A 342 -11.66 -21.14 2.71
N ASP A 343 -10.59 -21.16 1.93
CA ASP A 343 -10.68 -21.11 0.47
C ASP A 343 -10.87 -22.54 -0.08
N GLU A 344 -11.74 -22.69 -1.08
CA GLU A 344 -12.02 -23.97 -1.77
C GLU A 344 -11.01 -24.26 -2.89
#